data_AF-A0A3D5HAX7-F1
#
_entry.id   AF-A0A3D5HAX7-F1
#
_cell.length_a   1.000
_cell.length_b   1.000
_cell.length_c   1.000
_cell.angle_alpha   90.00
_cell.angle_beta   90.00
_cell.angle_gamma   90.00
#
_symmetry.space_group_name_H-M   'P 1'
#
loop_
_entity.id
_entity.type
_entity.pdbx_description
1 polymer ?
#
loop_
_entity_poly.entity_id
_entity_poly.type
_entity_poly.pdbx_seq_one_letter_code
_entity_poly.pdbx_strand_id
1 'polypeptide(L)'
;MATEVNKGLLQEPALRRTSIKNWPADERPREKLLKHGPAALADTELLAILIRTGSRKGSALDLAKGILQEGKSLHGIAAKSATELMRLKGIGRAKSVELLAAFEIGRRVEARRHEQKLIVKSPEDVANLMIPKMRHLSNEEFYVLVLDAQNGVKEEVRLTSGTLNASLVHPREVFKVAIDHRAAAVIVVHNHPSGNLEPSREDLEITRQLADAGKIIGIPLHDHLIVAAGGFTSMAERGVLGQ
;
A
#
# COMPACT_ATOMS: atom_id res chain seq x y z
N MET A 1 58.59 0.85 35.23
CA MET A 1 57.45 -0.09 35.25
C MET A 1 56.29 0.58 34.54
N ALA A 2 56.09 0.28 33.26
CA ALA A 2 54.96 0.73 32.47
C ALA A 2 54.24 -0.51 31.95
N THR A 3 52.96 -0.62 32.29
CA THR A 3 52.10 -1.76 32.04
C THR A 3 51.63 -1.73 30.58
N GLU A 4 52.11 -2.66 29.75
CA GLU A 4 51.57 -2.86 28.41
C GLU A 4 50.23 -3.61 28.50
N VAL A 5 49.17 -2.88 28.16
CA VAL A 5 47.82 -3.41 28.01
C VAL A 5 47.76 -4.13 26.67
N ASN A 6 47.83 -5.46 26.72
CA ASN A 6 47.66 -6.33 25.56
C ASN A 6 46.19 -6.29 25.11
N LYS A 7 45.86 -5.40 24.17
CA LYS A 7 44.54 -5.32 23.54
C LYS A 7 44.35 -6.54 22.63
N GLY A 8 43.48 -7.44 23.06
CA GLY A 8 43.05 -8.61 22.31
C GLY A 8 42.60 -8.25 20.89
N LEU A 9 43.31 -8.80 19.91
CA LEU A 9 42.80 -8.99 18.57
C LEU A 9 41.74 -10.09 18.65
N LEU A 10 40.47 -9.70 18.83
CA LEU A 10 39.34 -10.57 18.52
C LEU A 10 39.40 -10.85 17.01
N GLN A 11 39.94 -12.02 16.66
CA GLN A 11 39.93 -12.52 15.29
C GLN A 11 38.47 -12.67 14.85
N GLU A 12 38.06 -11.94 13.79
CA GLU A 12 36.77 -12.19 13.16
C GLU A 12 36.71 -13.66 12.70
N PRO A 13 35.65 -14.41 13.02
CA PRO A 13 35.61 -15.83 12.72
C PRO A 13 35.65 -16.06 11.20
N ALA A 14 36.45 -17.06 10.79
CA ALA A 14 36.77 -17.43 9.40
C ALA A 14 35.56 -17.74 8.48
N LEU A 15 34.33 -17.70 9.01
CA LEU A 15 33.06 -17.93 8.31
C LEU A 15 32.76 -16.90 7.20
N ARG A 16 33.35 -15.71 7.24
CA ARG A 16 33.02 -14.60 6.31
C ARG A 16 33.66 -14.68 4.92
N ARG A 17 34.50 -15.68 4.63
CA ARG A 17 35.11 -15.87 3.29
C ARG A 17 34.47 -16.98 2.44
N THR A 18 33.54 -17.75 2.99
CA THR A 18 32.84 -18.80 2.25
C THR A 18 31.65 -18.26 1.47
N SER A 19 31.28 -18.94 0.38
CA SER A 19 30.02 -18.67 -0.32
C SER A 19 28.85 -18.58 0.66
N ILE A 20 27.97 -17.58 0.50
CA ILE A 20 26.77 -17.38 1.34
C ILE A 20 25.92 -18.67 1.41
N LYS A 21 25.97 -19.50 0.35
CA LYS A 21 25.29 -20.80 0.30
C LYS A 21 25.72 -21.78 1.40
N ASN A 22 26.87 -21.56 2.03
CA ASN A 22 27.44 -22.43 3.06
C ASN A 22 27.17 -21.93 4.48
N TRP A 23 26.55 -20.75 4.65
CA TRP A 23 26.21 -20.21 5.96
C TRP A 23 25.04 -20.98 6.59
N PRO A 24 24.81 -20.88 7.91
CA PRO A 24 23.56 -21.34 8.53
C PRO A 24 22.35 -20.77 7.79
N ALA A 25 21.30 -21.57 7.58
CA ALA A 25 20.16 -21.16 6.77
C ALA A 25 19.55 -19.84 7.26
N ASP A 26 19.39 -19.68 8.57
CA ASP A 26 18.81 -18.48 9.19
C ASP A 26 19.67 -17.22 9.03
N GLU A 27 20.94 -17.35 8.65
CA GLU A 27 21.85 -16.23 8.37
C GLU A 27 21.94 -15.89 6.87
N ARG A 28 21.36 -16.72 6.00
CA ARG A 28 21.34 -16.46 4.55
C ARG A 28 20.24 -15.43 4.26
N PRO A 29 20.54 -14.29 3.60
CA PRO A 29 19.58 -13.21 3.40
C PRO A 29 18.22 -13.65 2.82
N ARG A 30 18.22 -14.56 1.83
CA ARG A 30 16.98 -15.03 1.19
C ARG A 30 16.13 -15.88 2.12
N GLU A 31 16.75 -16.79 2.86
CA GLU A 31 16.02 -17.68 3.77
C GLU A 31 15.52 -16.88 4.99
N LYS A 32 16.34 -15.97 5.49
CA LYS A 32 15.96 -15.01 6.53
C LYS A 32 14.76 -14.16 6.11
N LEU A 33 14.74 -13.68 4.85
CA LEU A 33 13.60 -12.94 4.28
C LEU A 33 12.32 -13.78 4.27
N LEU A 34 12.41 -15.05 3.86
CA LEU A 34 11.26 -15.95 3.81
C LEU A 34 10.73 -16.30 5.20
N LYS A 35 11.63 -16.50 6.17
CA LYS A 35 11.27 -16.95 7.52
C LYS A 35 10.82 -15.82 8.44
N HIS A 36 11.45 -14.64 8.35
CA HIS A 36 11.27 -13.54 9.30
C HIS A 36 10.74 -12.26 8.66
N GLY A 37 10.56 -12.23 7.33
CA GLY A 37 10.08 -11.07 6.60
C GLY A 37 11.15 -9.98 6.37
N PRO A 38 10.83 -8.96 5.57
CA PRO A 38 11.79 -7.93 5.16
C PRO A 38 12.31 -7.07 6.31
N ALA A 39 11.52 -6.86 7.36
CA ALA A 39 11.90 -6.03 8.51
C ALA A 39 13.08 -6.62 9.33
N ALA A 40 13.35 -7.92 9.20
CA ALA A 40 14.46 -8.58 9.87
C ALA A 40 15.82 -8.35 9.17
N LEU A 41 15.82 -7.83 7.93
CA LEU A 41 17.02 -7.68 7.12
C LEU A 41 17.62 -6.28 7.28
N ALA A 42 18.94 -6.21 7.31
CA ALA A 42 19.66 -4.96 7.12
C ALA A 42 19.64 -4.52 5.64
N ASP A 43 19.82 -3.23 5.37
CA ASP A 43 19.95 -2.67 4.02
C ASP A 43 20.98 -3.41 3.16
N THR A 44 22.09 -3.82 3.78
CA THR A 44 23.15 -4.60 3.13
C THR A 44 22.64 -5.96 2.63
N GLU A 45 21.76 -6.61 3.38
CA GLU A 45 21.17 -7.90 3.02
C GLU A 45 20.14 -7.73 1.91
N LEU A 46 19.31 -6.68 1.97
CA LEU A 46 18.36 -6.34 0.92
C LEU A 46 19.05 -6.08 -0.42
N LEU A 47 20.11 -5.26 -0.42
CA LEU A 47 20.91 -5.03 -1.62
C LEU A 47 21.61 -6.28 -2.12
N ALA A 48 22.15 -7.12 -1.23
CA ALA A 48 22.79 -8.37 -1.61
C ALA A 48 21.84 -9.33 -2.31
N ILE A 49 20.56 -9.37 -1.90
CA ILE A 49 19.51 -10.14 -2.56
C ILE A 49 19.28 -9.62 -3.98
N LEU A 50 19.14 -8.29 -4.14
CA LEU A 50 18.86 -7.62 -5.41
C LEU A 50 20.00 -7.80 -6.44
N ILE A 51 21.26 -7.61 -6.03
CA ILE A 51 22.40 -7.75 -6.95
C ILE A 51 22.77 -9.22 -7.26
N ARG A 52 22.17 -10.16 -6.51
CA ARG A 52 22.21 -11.64 -6.62
C ARG A 52 23.55 -12.31 -6.45
N THR A 53 24.61 -11.74 -7.03
CA THR A 53 25.95 -12.30 -7.10
C THR A 53 26.98 -11.27 -6.63
N GLY A 54 28.08 -11.78 -6.08
CA GLY A 54 29.22 -10.97 -5.68
C GLY A 54 30.07 -10.51 -6.86
N SER A 55 31.34 -10.26 -6.58
CA SER A 55 32.37 -10.00 -7.59
C SER A 55 33.47 -11.05 -7.48
N ARG A 56 34.50 -10.96 -8.34
CA ARG A 56 35.71 -11.78 -8.19
C ARG A 56 36.41 -11.60 -6.83
N LYS A 57 36.14 -10.49 -6.12
CA LYS A 57 36.82 -10.11 -4.87
C LYS A 57 36.01 -10.38 -3.61
N GLY A 58 34.75 -10.82 -3.71
CA GLY A 58 33.90 -11.00 -2.53
C GLY A 58 32.47 -11.40 -2.87
N SER A 59 31.72 -11.75 -1.83
CA SER A 59 30.32 -12.18 -1.91
C SER A 59 29.37 -11.03 -2.30
N ALA A 60 28.09 -11.36 -2.50
CA ALA A 60 27.05 -10.34 -2.73
C ALA A 60 26.91 -9.41 -1.51
N LEU A 61 27.10 -9.92 -0.29
CA LEU A 61 27.09 -9.10 0.92
C LEU A 61 28.28 -8.14 0.98
N ASP A 62 29.48 -8.60 0.58
CA ASP A 62 30.66 -7.73 0.56
C ASP A 62 30.50 -6.61 -0.46
N LEU A 63 29.96 -6.94 -1.64
CA LEU A 63 29.65 -5.96 -2.67
C LEU A 63 28.57 -4.97 -2.20
N ALA A 64 27.49 -5.44 -1.60
CA ALA A 64 26.42 -4.60 -1.06
C ALA A 64 26.92 -3.66 0.06
N LYS A 65 27.80 -4.14 0.94
CA LYS A 65 28.47 -3.30 1.96
C LYS A 65 29.28 -2.18 1.32
N GLY A 66 30.07 -2.50 0.29
CA GLY A 66 30.86 -1.49 -0.43
C GLY A 66 30.00 -0.44 -1.13
N ILE A 67 28.88 -0.86 -1.74
CA ILE A 67 27.90 0.06 -2.32
C ILE A 67 27.36 1.01 -1.25
N LEU A 68 26.85 0.48 -0.13
CA LEU A 68 26.27 1.31 0.93
C LEU A 68 27.26 2.27 1.57
N GLN A 69 28.53 1.87 1.73
CA GLN A 69 29.58 2.75 2.23
C GLN A 69 29.78 3.95 1.30
N GLU A 70 29.83 3.74 -0.01
CA GLU A 70 29.98 4.83 -0.99
C GLU A 70 28.73 5.72 -1.06
N GLY A 71 27.55 5.13 -0.92
CA GLY A 71 26.27 5.85 -0.94
C GLY A 71 25.88 6.51 0.36
N LYS A 72 26.54 6.18 1.47
CA LYS A 72 26.19 6.49 2.88
C LYS A 72 24.83 5.95 3.35
N SER A 73 23.86 5.76 2.46
CA SER A 73 22.52 5.24 2.70
C SER A 73 21.90 4.67 1.42
N LEU A 74 20.79 3.94 1.53
CA LEU A 74 20.00 3.52 0.36
C LEU A 74 19.52 4.73 -0.46
N HIS A 75 19.15 5.83 0.20
CA HIS A 75 18.74 7.06 -0.48
C HIS A 75 19.86 7.64 -1.36
N GLY A 76 21.09 7.69 -0.83
CA GLY A 76 22.25 8.18 -1.57
C GLY A 76 22.62 7.29 -2.76
N ILE A 77 22.28 6.00 -2.73
CA ILE A 77 22.41 5.10 -3.89
C ILE A 77 21.29 5.31 -4.90
N ALA A 78 20.04 5.44 -4.43
CA ALA A 78 18.87 5.64 -5.29
C ALA A 78 18.92 6.94 -6.12
N ALA A 79 19.72 7.92 -5.68
CA ALA A 79 19.95 9.19 -6.37
C ALA A 79 21.03 9.14 -7.48
N LYS A 80 21.83 8.07 -7.55
CA LYS A 80 22.92 7.95 -8.53
C LYS A 80 22.39 7.56 -9.92
N SER A 81 22.99 8.10 -10.96
CA SER A 81 22.79 7.66 -12.34
C SER A 81 23.42 6.29 -12.62
N ALA A 82 23.03 5.65 -13.73
CA ALA A 82 23.65 4.40 -14.18
C ALA A 82 25.17 4.51 -14.31
N THR A 83 25.66 5.63 -14.83
CA THR A 83 27.09 5.90 -15.02
C THR A 83 27.82 5.98 -13.67
N GLU A 84 27.22 6.65 -12.68
CA GLU A 84 27.80 6.74 -11.34
C GLU A 84 27.79 5.40 -10.61
N LEU A 85 26.72 4.60 -10.76
CA LEU A 85 26.66 3.24 -10.21
C LEU A 85 27.71 2.33 -10.83
N MET A 86 27.96 2.43 -12.14
CA MET A 86 28.98 1.62 -12.83
C MET A 86 30.42 1.99 -12.45
N ARG A 87 30.65 3.15 -11.83
CA ARG A 87 31.98 3.48 -11.25
C ARG A 87 32.28 2.68 -9.98
N LEU A 88 31.26 2.08 -9.36
CA LEU A 88 31.44 1.23 -8.19
C LEU A 88 32.06 -0.11 -8.59
N LYS A 89 33.17 -0.47 -7.95
CA LYS A 89 33.88 -1.73 -8.23
C LYS A 89 32.94 -2.93 -8.02
N GLY A 90 32.72 -3.71 -9.08
CA GLY A 90 31.86 -4.90 -9.04
C GLY A 90 30.41 -4.66 -9.50
N ILE A 91 30.07 -3.42 -9.89
CA ILE A 91 28.78 -3.05 -10.48
C ILE A 91 28.97 -2.77 -11.97
N GLY A 92 28.59 -3.75 -12.78
CA GLY A 92 28.49 -3.58 -14.23
C GLY A 92 27.09 -3.15 -14.65
N ARG A 93 26.90 -3.03 -15.97
CA ARG A 93 25.64 -2.61 -16.61
C ARG A 93 24.40 -3.37 -16.09
N ALA A 94 24.48 -4.69 -15.93
CA ALA A 94 23.33 -5.48 -15.47
C ALA A 94 22.89 -5.07 -14.06
N LYS A 95 23.82 -5.04 -13.11
CA LYS A 95 23.54 -4.71 -11.71
C LYS A 95 23.11 -3.24 -11.54
N SER A 96 23.64 -2.32 -12.34
CA SER A 96 23.21 -0.92 -12.29
C SER A 96 21.76 -0.75 -12.77
N VAL A 97 21.37 -1.43 -13.86
CA VAL A 97 19.98 -1.43 -14.35
C VAL A 97 19.04 -2.07 -13.33
N GLU A 98 19.41 -3.21 -12.73
CA GLU A 98 18.61 -3.88 -11.69
C GLU A 98 18.35 -2.96 -10.49
N LEU A 99 19.39 -2.26 -9.99
CA LEU A 99 19.25 -1.32 -8.88
C LEU A 99 18.36 -0.13 -9.23
N LEU A 100 18.57 0.49 -10.39
CA LEU A 100 17.75 1.61 -10.85
C LEU A 100 16.29 1.22 -10.97
N ALA A 101 16.00 0.04 -11.53
CA ALA A 101 14.65 -0.48 -11.62
C ALA A 101 14.02 -0.71 -10.23
N ALA A 102 14.76 -1.32 -9.30
CA ALA A 102 14.27 -1.56 -7.95
C ALA A 102 13.92 -0.25 -7.21
N PHE A 103 14.79 0.76 -7.28
CA PHE A 103 14.51 2.07 -6.65
C PHE A 103 13.36 2.80 -7.32
N GLU A 104 13.25 2.73 -8.65
CA GLU A 104 12.14 3.34 -9.38
C GLU A 104 10.79 2.70 -9.03
N ILE A 105 10.74 1.37 -8.89
CA ILE A 105 9.55 0.67 -8.40
C ILE A 105 9.19 1.19 -7.02
N GLY A 106 10.16 1.28 -6.10
CA GLY A 106 9.95 1.85 -4.77
C GLY A 106 9.38 3.27 -4.81
N ARG A 107 9.95 4.15 -5.66
CA ARG A 107 9.44 5.51 -5.86
C ARG A 107 8.02 5.54 -6.38
N ARG A 108 7.64 4.67 -7.32
CA ARG A 108 6.27 4.62 -7.87
C ARG A 108 5.25 4.09 -6.86
N VAL A 109 5.65 3.12 -6.04
CA VAL A 109 4.79 2.62 -4.95
C VAL A 109 4.52 3.72 -3.93
N GLU A 110 5.55 4.47 -3.54
CA GLU A 110 5.40 5.62 -2.63
C GLU A 110 4.66 6.80 -3.27
N ALA A 111 4.93 7.11 -4.53
CA ALA A 111 4.23 8.18 -5.25
C ALA A 111 2.72 7.92 -5.36
N ARG A 112 2.30 6.65 -5.55
CA ARG A 112 0.87 6.28 -5.51
C ARG A 112 0.22 6.45 -4.14
N ARG A 113 0.99 6.36 -3.05
CA ARG A 113 0.49 6.72 -1.71
C ARG A 113 0.31 8.23 -1.55
N HIS A 114 0.99 9.02 -2.38
CA HIS A 114 1.01 10.49 -2.35
C HIS A 114 0.21 11.16 -3.48
N GLU A 115 -0.41 10.42 -4.40
CA GLU A 115 -1.50 10.96 -5.22
C GLU A 115 -2.55 11.47 -4.24
N GLN A 116 -2.83 12.78 -4.30
CA GLN A 116 -3.49 13.54 -3.23
C GLN A 116 -4.69 12.78 -2.70
N LYS A 117 -4.54 12.26 -1.48
CA LYS A 117 -5.61 11.57 -0.79
C LYS A 117 -6.78 12.55 -0.67
N LEU A 118 -7.89 12.26 -1.34
CA LEU A 118 -9.08 13.09 -1.21
C LEU A 118 -9.52 13.05 0.25
N ILE A 119 -9.43 14.18 0.94
CA ILE A 119 -9.99 14.36 2.28
C ILE A 119 -11.43 14.79 2.10
N VAL A 120 -12.37 13.92 2.49
CA VAL A 120 -13.81 14.19 2.39
C VAL A 120 -14.21 15.17 3.48
N LYS A 121 -14.69 16.34 3.07
CA LYS A 121 -15.24 17.39 3.92
C LYS A 121 -16.72 17.61 3.68
N SER A 122 -17.21 17.27 2.49
CA SER A 122 -18.62 17.32 2.13
C SER A 122 -19.02 16.23 1.14
N PRO A 123 -20.33 15.97 0.94
CA PRO A 123 -20.80 15.04 -0.08
C PRO A 123 -20.32 15.41 -1.49
N GLU A 124 -20.13 16.69 -1.80
CA GLU A 124 -19.58 17.14 -3.09
C GLU A 124 -18.18 16.60 -3.36
N ASP A 125 -17.33 16.43 -2.35
CA ASP A 125 -16.00 15.84 -2.53
C ASP A 125 -16.13 14.41 -3.08
N VAL A 126 -17.05 13.63 -2.49
CA VAL A 126 -17.34 12.27 -2.93
C VAL A 126 -17.98 12.25 -4.32
N ALA A 127 -18.93 13.16 -4.56
CA ALA A 127 -19.59 13.28 -5.85
C ALA A 127 -18.59 13.64 -6.96
N ASN A 128 -17.70 14.60 -6.72
CA ASN A 128 -16.64 15.00 -7.67
C ASN A 128 -15.69 13.84 -7.99
N LEU A 129 -15.45 12.95 -7.02
CA LEU A 129 -14.66 11.73 -7.22
C LEU A 129 -15.40 10.66 -8.03
N MET A 130 -16.69 10.44 -7.74
CA MET A 130 -17.43 9.27 -8.22
C MET A 130 -18.30 9.52 -9.46
N ILE A 131 -18.85 10.72 -9.65
CA ILE A 131 -19.67 11.07 -10.81
C ILE A 131 -18.95 10.77 -12.14
N PRO A 132 -17.67 11.17 -12.35
CA PRO A 132 -16.98 10.89 -13.61
C PRO A 132 -16.85 9.39 -13.92
N LYS A 133 -16.82 8.55 -12.89
CA LYS A 133 -16.66 7.09 -13.00
C LYS A 133 -18.01 6.40 -13.25
N MET A 134 -19.09 6.93 -12.68
CA MET A 134 -20.36 6.21 -12.58
C MET A 134 -21.48 6.75 -13.48
N ARG A 135 -21.43 8.02 -13.89
CA ARG A 135 -22.55 8.69 -14.60
C ARG A 135 -22.96 8.08 -15.95
N HIS A 136 -22.10 7.28 -16.56
CA HIS A 136 -22.33 6.66 -17.88
C HIS A 136 -22.51 5.14 -17.80
N LEU A 137 -22.53 4.58 -16.59
CA LEU A 137 -22.75 3.14 -16.40
C LEU A 137 -24.20 2.80 -16.74
N SER A 138 -24.39 1.86 -17.65
CA SER A 138 -25.71 1.35 -18.04
C SER A 138 -26.31 0.39 -17.01
N ASN A 139 -25.47 -0.12 -16.11
CA ASN A 139 -25.86 -0.97 -14.99
C ASN A 139 -25.64 -0.21 -13.69
N GLU A 140 -26.38 -0.63 -12.68
CA GLU A 140 -26.19 -0.19 -11.31
C GLU A 140 -24.94 -0.87 -10.72
N GLU A 141 -24.06 -0.07 -10.14
CA GLU A 141 -22.86 -0.51 -9.45
C GLU A 141 -22.82 0.11 -8.05
N PHE A 142 -22.47 -0.70 -7.06
CA PHE A 142 -22.34 -0.27 -5.67
C PHE A 142 -20.87 -0.25 -5.24
N TYR A 143 -20.43 0.86 -4.65
CA TYR A 143 -19.06 1.11 -4.20
C TYR A 143 -19.00 1.37 -2.71
N VAL A 144 -17.90 0.95 -2.08
CA VAL A 144 -17.52 1.30 -0.71
C VAL A 144 -16.23 2.10 -0.77
N LEU A 145 -16.28 3.31 -0.24
CA LEU A 145 -15.13 4.17 -0.02
C LEU A 145 -14.62 3.93 1.39
N VAL A 146 -13.40 3.43 1.50
CA VAL A 146 -12.73 3.16 2.78
C VAL A 146 -12.04 4.43 3.24
N LEU A 147 -12.42 4.94 4.41
CA LEU A 147 -11.85 6.18 4.96
C LEU A 147 -10.83 5.89 6.05
N ASP A 148 -9.83 6.76 6.18
CA ASP A 148 -8.99 6.83 7.38
C ASP A 148 -9.58 7.76 8.45
N ALA A 149 -8.89 7.89 9.58
CA ALA A 149 -9.33 8.72 10.72
C ALA A 149 -9.33 10.23 10.42
N GLN A 150 -8.82 10.66 9.27
CA GLN A 150 -8.78 12.04 8.80
C GLN A 150 -9.76 12.25 7.64
N ASN A 151 -10.70 11.32 7.43
CA ASN A 151 -11.65 11.29 6.31
C ASN A 151 -11.00 11.23 4.93
N GLY A 152 -9.74 10.79 4.85
CA GLY A 152 -9.06 10.55 3.60
C GLY A 152 -9.52 9.24 2.95
N VAL A 153 -9.93 9.28 1.69
CA VAL A 153 -10.24 8.08 0.90
C VAL A 153 -8.97 7.26 0.71
N LYS A 154 -8.93 6.07 1.31
CA LYS A 154 -7.82 5.11 1.19
C LYS A 154 -7.97 4.23 -0.04
N GLU A 155 -9.19 3.75 -0.26
CA GLU A 155 -9.51 2.73 -1.25
C GLU A 155 -10.95 2.93 -1.75
N GLU A 156 -11.18 2.56 -3.00
CA GLU A 156 -12.50 2.53 -3.63
C GLU A 156 -12.77 1.11 -4.07
N VAL A 157 -13.76 0.46 -3.48
CA VAL A 157 -14.03 -0.96 -3.71
C VAL A 157 -15.42 -1.14 -4.30
N ARG A 158 -15.49 -1.65 -5.53
CA ARG A 158 -16.76 -2.04 -6.16
C ARG A 158 -17.24 -3.37 -5.58
N LEU A 159 -18.41 -3.39 -4.94
CA LEU A 159 -19.02 -4.58 -4.35
C LEU A 159 -19.86 -5.38 -5.36
N THR A 160 -20.62 -4.69 -6.21
CA THR A 160 -21.55 -5.34 -7.14
C THR A 160 -21.44 -4.76 -8.54
N SER A 161 -21.74 -5.58 -9.56
CA SER A 161 -21.97 -5.15 -10.93
C SER A 161 -23.20 -5.88 -11.47
N GLY A 162 -24.34 -5.17 -11.61
CA GLY A 162 -25.61 -5.73 -12.08
C GLY A 162 -26.82 -5.19 -11.33
N THR A 163 -28.03 -5.49 -11.81
CA THR A 163 -29.30 -5.04 -11.21
C THR A 163 -29.30 -5.30 -9.69
N LEU A 164 -29.58 -4.27 -8.88
CA LEU A 164 -29.68 -4.41 -7.43
C LEU A 164 -30.84 -5.35 -7.08
N ASN A 165 -30.58 -6.65 -7.09
CA ASN A 165 -31.32 -7.53 -6.20
C ASN A 165 -30.85 -7.15 -4.80
N ALA A 166 -31.78 -6.78 -3.93
CA ALA A 166 -31.55 -6.44 -2.51
C ALA A 166 -30.72 -7.50 -1.74
N SER A 167 -30.52 -8.69 -2.31
CA SER A 167 -29.64 -9.75 -1.80
C SER A 167 -28.13 -9.50 -1.97
N LEU A 168 -27.68 -8.58 -2.84
CA LEU A 168 -26.25 -8.42 -3.17
C LEU A 168 -25.53 -7.34 -2.34
N VAL A 169 -26.25 -6.34 -1.84
CA VAL A 169 -25.69 -5.31 -0.94
C VAL A 169 -26.15 -5.60 0.47
N HIS A 170 -25.42 -6.46 1.19
CA HIS A 170 -25.69 -6.80 2.57
C HIS A 170 -24.62 -6.16 3.49
N PRO A 171 -24.96 -5.70 4.71
CA PRO A 171 -23.97 -5.09 5.63
C PRO A 171 -22.69 -5.91 5.81
N ARG A 172 -22.80 -7.24 5.89
CA ARG A 172 -21.64 -8.15 5.93
C ARG A 172 -20.61 -7.90 4.82
N GLU A 173 -21.04 -7.61 3.59
CA GLU A 173 -20.13 -7.44 2.45
C GLU A 173 -19.42 -6.08 2.54
N VAL A 174 -20.18 -5.03 2.87
CA VAL A 174 -19.63 -3.68 3.11
C VAL A 174 -18.62 -3.68 4.24
N PHE A 175 -18.98 -4.26 5.40
CA PHE A 175 -18.11 -4.24 6.56
C PHE A 175 -16.96 -5.26 6.48
N LYS A 176 -17.09 -6.32 5.68
CA LYS A 176 -15.93 -7.16 5.33
C LYS A 176 -14.84 -6.32 4.64
N VAL A 177 -15.21 -5.53 3.63
CA VAL A 177 -14.27 -4.61 2.97
C VAL A 177 -13.70 -3.60 3.97
N ALA A 178 -14.56 -3.00 4.79
CA ALA A 178 -14.11 -2.02 5.78
C ALA A 178 -13.06 -2.60 6.75
N ILE A 179 -13.29 -3.82 7.23
CA ILE A 179 -12.38 -4.52 8.15
C ILE A 179 -11.07 -4.90 7.46
N ASP A 180 -11.13 -5.54 6.28
CA ASP A 180 -9.95 -5.98 5.53
C ASP A 180 -9.01 -4.79 5.23
N HIS A 181 -9.58 -3.62 4.97
CA HIS A 181 -8.85 -2.40 4.67
C HIS A 181 -8.59 -1.48 5.87
N ARG A 182 -8.92 -1.92 7.10
CA ARG A 182 -8.72 -1.15 8.35
C ARG A 182 -9.32 0.26 8.23
N ALA A 183 -10.60 0.32 7.90
CA ALA A 183 -11.37 1.55 7.80
C ALA A 183 -11.53 2.21 9.18
N ALA A 184 -11.42 3.53 9.24
CA ALA A 184 -11.94 4.29 10.37
C ALA A 184 -13.45 4.54 10.21
N ALA A 185 -13.90 4.69 8.97
CA ALA A 185 -15.30 4.86 8.59
C ALA A 185 -15.48 4.48 7.12
N VAL A 186 -16.72 4.41 6.65
CA VAL A 186 -17.06 4.14 5.25
C VAL A 186 -18.05 5.16 4.69
N ILE A 187 -17.97 5.39 3.39
CA ILE A 187 -19.04 6.00 2.59
C ILE A 187 -19.42 4.99 1.52
N VAL A 188 -20.71 4.84 1.24
CA VAL A 188 -21.17 3.98 0.14
C VAL A 188 -21.77 4.82 -0.98
N VAL A 189 -21.62 4.35 -2.22
CA VAL A 189 -22.07 5.07 -3.41
C VAL A 189 -22.66 4.11 -4.42
N HIS A 190 -23.82 4.40 -4.97
CA HIS A 190 -24.32 3.70 -6.17
C HIS A 190 -24.89 4.65 -7.21
N ASN A 191 -25.01 4.18 -8.45
CA ASN A 191 -25.60 4.97 -9.53
C ASN A 191 -26.99 4.52 -9.90
N HIS A 192 -27.89 5.44 -10.23
CA HIS A 192 -29.16 5.11 -10.88
C HIS A 192 -29.05 5.30 -12.40
N PRO A 193 -29.00 4.22 -13.21
CA PRO A 193 -28.96 4.35 -14.68
C PRO A 193 -30.21 5.03 -15.25
N SER A 194 -31.33 4.97 -14.51
CA SER A 194 -32.58 5.66 -14.85
C SER A 194 -32.47 7.19 -14.85
N GLY A 195 -31.42 7.74 -14.22
CA GLY A 195 -31.23 9.18 -14.07
C GLY A 195 -31.99 9.78 -12.87
N ASN A 196 -32.77 9.00 -12.13
CA ASN A 196 -33.53 9.49 -10.98
C ASN A 196 -32.62 9.68 -9.76
N LEU A 197 -32.68 10.86 -9.13
CA LEU A 197 -31.95 11.16 -7.90
C LEU A 197 -32.72 10.80 -6.63
N GLU A 198 -33.99 10.43 -6.74
CA GLU A 198 -34.80 10.06 -5.60
C GLU A 198 -34.45 8.63 -5.15
N PRO A 199 -34.10 8.42 -3.85
CA PRO A 199 -33.85 7.10 -3.31
C PRO A 199 -35.10 6.22 -3.41
N SER A 200 -34.90 4.97 -3.81
CA SER A 200 -35.89 3.92 -3.68
C SER A 200 -36.14 3.57 -2.21
N ARG A 201 -37.17 2.77 -1.95
CA ARG A 201 -37.42 2.25 -0.61
C ARG A 201 -36.28 1.34 -0.15
N GLU A 202 -35.76 0.56 -1.07
CA GLU A 202 -34.63 -0.34 -0.87
C GLU A 202 -33.37 0.44 -0.49
N ASP A 203 -33.11 1.58 -1.14
CA ASP A 203 -32.00 2.49 -0.79
C ASP A 203 -32.11 3.00 0.64
N LEU A 204 -33.31 3.42 1.05
CA LEU A 204 -33.57 3.88 2.41
C LEU A 204 -33.37 2.76 3.44
N GLU A 205 -33.83 1.55 3.12
CA GLU A 205 -33.71 0.38 3.99
C GLU A 205 -32.25 -0.05 4.14
N ILE A 206 -31.48 -0.17 3.05
CA ILE A 206 -30.06 -0.54 3.11
C ILE A 206 -29.23 0.52 3.82
N THR A 207 -29.52 1.81 3.61
CA THR A 207 -28.82 2.92 4.31
C THR A 207 -28.94 2.76 5.82
N ARG A 208 -30.16 2.52 6.32
CA ARG A 208 -30.41 2.36 7.75
C ARG A 208 -29.73 1.10 8.30
N GLN A 209 -29.84 -0.02 7.61
CA GLN A 209 -29.18 -1.27 8.01
C GLN A 209 -27.66 -1.11 8.09
N LEU A 210 -27.05 -0.40 7.14
CA LEU A 210 -25.62 -0.12 7.13
C LEU A 210 -25.23 0.84 8.26
N ALA A 211 -26.02 1.88 8.52
CA ALA A 211 -25.79 2.80 9.63
C ALA A 211 -25.82 2.08 10.99
N ASP A 212 -26.85 1.24 11.22
CA ASP A 212 -26.99 0.45 12.45
C ASP A 212 -25.86 -0.56 12.62
N ALA A 213 -25.51 -1.29 11.56
CA ALA A 213 -24.39 -2.23 11.58
C ALA A 213 -23.06 -1.52 11.85
N GLY A 214 -22.85 -0.34 11.26
CA GLY A 214 -21.64 0.46 11.48
C GLY A 214 -21.49 0.91 12.94
N LYS A 215 -22.61 1.30 13.59
CA LYS A 215 -22.65 1.61 15.03
C LYS A 215 -22.23 0.40 15.88
N ILE A 216 -22.70 -0.80 15.55
CA ILE A 216 -22.39 -2.04 16.28
C ILE A 216 -20.92 -2.46 16.08
N ILE A 217 -20.43 -2.41 14.84
CA ILE A 217 -19.07 -2.87 14.48
C ILE A 217 -18.00 -1.87 14.94
N GLY A 218 -18.37 -0.61 15.17
CA GLY A 218 -17.43 0.47 15.49
C GLY A 218 -16.75 1.07 14.26
N ILE A 219 -17.38 0.94 13.07
CA ILE A 219 -16.97 1.58 11.83
C ILE A 219 -18.19 2.33 11.30
N PRO A 220 -18.32 3.65 11.54
CA PRO A 220 -19.51 4.40 11.14
C PRO A 220 -19.64 4.50 9.61
N LEU A 221 -20.88 4.48 9.14
CA LEU A 221 -21.25 4.94 7.81
C LEU A 221 -21.37 6.47 7.88
N HIS A 222 -20.53 7.20 7.14
CA HIS A 222 -20.60 8.66 7.09
C HIS A 222 -21.66 9.17 6.12
N ASP A 223 -21.84 8.50 4.98
CA ASP A 223 -22.87 8.86 4.01
C ASP A 223 -23.16 7.70 3.07
N HIS A 224 -24.29 7.81 2.37
CA HIS A 224 -24.67 7.01 1.22
C HIS A 224 -25.05 7.95 0.09
N LEU A 225 -24.26 7.97 -0.99
CA LEU A 225 -24.52 8.81 -2.16
C LEU A 225 -25.17 8.03 -3.30
N ILE A 226 -26.22 8.62 -3.86
CA ILE A 226 -26.85 8.14 -5.09
C ILE A 226 -26.42 9.06 -6.22
N VAL A 227 -25.75 8.52 -7.23
CA VAL A 227 -25.26 9.24 -8.39
C VAL A 227 -26.19 9.04 -9.58
N ALA A 228 -26.56 10.11 -10.28
CA ALA A 228 -27.31 10.02 -11.51
C ALA A 228 -26.78 10.99 -12.57
N ALA A 229 -27.30 10.91 -13.80
CA ALA A 229 -26.83 11.74 -14.91
C ALA A 229 -26.91 13.26 -14.63
N GLY A 230 -27.86 13.69 -13.79
CA GLY A 230 -28.11 15.09 -13.45
C GLY A 230 -27.50 15.59 -12.14
N GLY A 231 -26.79 14.74 -11.36
CA GLY A 231 -26.24 15.14 -10.07
C GLY A 231 -26.05 13.99 -9.09
N PHE A 232 -26.19 14.28 -7.79
CA PHE A 232 -26.16 13.28 -6.74
C PHE A 232 -27.16 13.62 -5.62
N THR A 233 -27.49 12.62 -4.81
CA THR A 233 -28.25 12.76 -3.56
C THR A 233 -27.40 12.22 -2.42
N SER A 234 -27.24 12.99 -1.34
CA SER A 234 -26.68 12.52 -0.06
C SER A 234 -27.80 12.06 0.88
N MET A 235 -27.71 10.83 1.36
CA MET A 235 -28.65 10.31 2.36
C MET A 235 -28.40 10.92 3.75
N ALA A 236 -27.17 11.35 4.04
CA ALA A 236 -26.83 12.05 5.28
C ALA A 236 -27.47 13.43 5.34
N GLU A 237 -27.37 14.22 4.27
CA GLU A 237 -28.03 15.54 4.19
C GLU A 237 -29.55 15.44 4.23
N ARG A 238 -30.12 14.36 3.69
CA ARG A 238 -31.55 14.04 3.80
C ARG A 238 -31.98 13.52 5.18
N GLY A 239 -31.04 13.34 6.12
CA GLY A 239 -31.33 12.89 7.48
C GLY A 239 -31.69 11.41 7.61
N VAL A 240 -31.35 10.58 6.62
CA VAL A 240 -31.73 9.15 6.60
C VAL A 240 -30.87 8.31 7.54
N LEU A 241 -29.61 8.70 7.77
CA LEU A 241 -28.64 7.91 8.54
C LEU A 241 -28.96 7.81 10.05
N GLY A 242 -29.87 8.64 10.57
CA GLY A 242 -30.27 8.64 11.98
C GLY A 242 -29.13 9.06 12.92
N GLN A 243 -29.27 10.23 13.56
CA GLN A 243 -28.32 10.71 14.57
C GLN A 243 -28.09 9.67 15.68
#